data_AF-A0A2V8M9W6-F1
#
_entry.id   AF-A0A2V8M9W6-F1
#
_cell.length_a   1.000
_cell.length_b   1.000
_cell.length_c   1.000
_cell.angle_alpha   90.00
_cell.angle_beta   90.00
_cell.angle_gamma   90.00
#
_symmetry.space_group_name_H-M   'P 1'
#
loop_
_entity.id
_entity.type
_entity.pdbx_description
1 polymer ?
#
loop_
_entity_poly.entity_id
_entity_poly.type
_entity_poly.pdbx_seq_one_letter_code
_entity_poly.pdbx_strand_id
1 'polypeptide(L)' 'FWRDEEAVRVWRNLEGHRKAQAQGRAGVFADYRLRVARVLRDYGMTERHDAPVDSRTIHG' A
#
# COMPACT_ATOMS: atom_id res chain seq x y z
N PHE A 1 0.11 4.59 1.79
CA PHE A 1 1.01 3.43 1.98
C PHE A 1 1.22 3.19 3.47
N TRP A 2 1.59 1.98 3.86
CA TRP A 2 2.03 1.69 5.23
C TRP A 2 3.55 1.81 5.29
N ARG A 3 4.07 2.34 6.41
CA ARG A 3 5.51 2.46 6.63
C ARG A 3 6.23 1.12 6.52
N ASP A 4 5.64 0.09 7.14
CA ASP A 4 6.18 -1.27 7.17
C ASP A 4 5.06 -2.30 7.39
N GLU A 5 5.44 -3.58 7.35
CA GLU A 5 4.54 -4.71 7.55
C GLU A 5 3.99 -4.78 8.98
N GLU A 6 4.74 -4.26 9.96
CA GLU A 6 4.31 -4.21 11.35
C GLU A 6 3.15 -3.22 11.54
N ALA A 7 3.21 -2.06 10.89
CA ALA A 7 2.10 -1.11 10.88
C ALA A 7 0.84 -1.70 10.22
N VAL A 8 1.00 -2.48 9.15
CA VAL A 8 -0.11 -3.25 8.54
C VAL A 8 -0.67 -4.26 9.54
N ARG A 9 0.19 -4.98 10.26
CA ARG A 9 -0.21 -5.98 11.27
C ARG A 9 -1.02 -5.34 12.39
N VAL A 10 -0.55 -4.21 12.93
CA VAL A 10 -1.27 -3.48 14.00
C VAL A 10 -2.63 -3.03 13.50
N TRP A 11 -2.69 -2.36 12.34
CA TRP A 11 -3.96 -1.89 11.79
C TRP A 11 -4.97 -3.01 11.52
N ARG A 12 -4.52 -4.13 10.95
CA ARG A 12 -5.38 -5.30 10.70
C ARG A 12 -6.00 -5.90 11.97
N ASN A 13 -5.40 -5.63 13.13
CA ASN A 13 -5.87 -6.13 14.41
C ASN A 13 -6.73 -5.12 15.19
N LEU A 14 -6.89 -3.89 14.68
CA LEU A 14 -7.83 -2.93 15.26
C LEU A 14 -9.26 -3.47 15.15
N GLU A 15 -10.04 -3.31 16.22
CA GLU A 15 -11.41 -3.82 16.29
C GLU A 15 -12.29 -3.27 15.16
N GLY A 16 -12.16 -1.98 14.84
CA GLY A 16 -12.89 -1.35 13.74
C GLY A 16 -12.60 -2.02 12.39
N HIS A 17 -11.34 -2.38 12.14
CA HIS A 17 -10.97 -3.12 10.93
C HIS A 17 -11.58 -4.52 10.90
N ARG A 18 -11.56 -5.23 12.04
CA ARG A 18 -12.16 -6.58 12.15
C ARG A 18 -13.68 -6.54 11.95
N LYS A 19 -14.38 -5.54 12.50
CA LYS A 19 -15.82 -5.34 12.29
C LYS A 19 -16.14 -5.10 10.82
N ALA A 20 -15.41 -4.20 10.15
CA ALA A 20 -15.57 -3.94 8.73
C ALA A 20 -15.28 -5.20 7.89
N GLN A 21 -14.25 -5.97 8.24
CA GLN A 21 -13.91 -7.22 7.56
C GLN A 21 -15.02 -8.28 7.72
N ALA A 22 -15.62 -8.40 8.90
CA ALA A 22 -16.73 -9.32 9.15
C ALA A 22 -17.96 -8.98 8.30
N GLN A 23 -18.34 -7.70 8.25
CA GLN A 23 -19.43 -7.22 7.39
C GLN A 23 -19.13 -7.49 5.90
N GLY A 24 -17.89 -7.21 5.48
CA GLY A 24 -17.36 -7.53 4.16
C GLY A 24 -17.65 -8.98 3.74
N ARG A 25 -17.21 -9.91 4.59
CA ARG A 25 -17.34 -11.36 4.38
C ARG A 25 -18.77 -11.89 4.50
N ALA A 26 -19.62 -11.21 5.28
CA ALA A 26 -20.98 -11.66 5.56
C ALA A 26 -21.96 -11.37 4.40
N GLY A 27 -21.57 -10.57 3.41
CA GLY A 27 -22.42 -10.36 2.23
C GLY A 27 -22.22 -9.05 1.47
N VAL A 28 -21.27 -8.19 1.88
CA VAL A 28 -20.97 -6.98 1.11
C VAL A 28 -20.17 -7.31 -0.16
N PHE A 29 -19.27 -8.30 -0.09
CA PHE A 29 -18.49 -8.75 -1.24
C PHE A 29 -18.99 -10.10 -1.77
N ALA A 30 -19.07 -10.22 -3.10
CA ALA A 30 -19.28 -11.52 -3.74
C ALA A 30 -18.01 -12.41 -3.66
N ASP A 31 -16.83 -11.80 -3.77
CA ASP A 31 -15.50 -12.41 -3.58
C ASP A 31 -14.45 -11.30 -3.34
N TYR A 32 -13.29 -11.62 -2.75
CA TYR A 32 -12.18 -10.68 -2.64
C TYR A 32 -10.78 -11.32 -2.52
N ARG A 33 -9.76 -10.59 -3.01
CA ARG A 33 -8.34 -10.96 -2.92
C ARG A 33 -7.50 -9.78 -2.42
N LEU A 34 -6.61 -10.03 -1.47
CA LEU A 34 -5.63 -9.04 -1.00
C LEU A 34 -4.25 -9.33 -1.61
N ARG A 35 -3.56 -8.29 -2.07
CA ARG A 35 -2.15 -8.35 -2.50
C ARG A 35 -1.38 -7.30 -1.72
N VAL A 36 -0.21 -7.67 -1.22
CA VAL A 36 0.70 -6.79 -0.48
C VAL A 36 1.99 -6.69 -1.27
N ALA A 37 2.44 -5.47 -1.53
CA ALA A 37 3.67 -5.18 -2.25
C ALA A 37 4.46 -4.09 -1.53
N ARG A 38 5.79 -4.11 -1.71
CA ARG A 38 6.67 -3.04 -1.23
C ARG A 38 6.86 -2.02 -2.34
N VAL A 39 6.80 -0.74 -1.98
CA VAL A 39 7.23 0.35 -2.87
C VAL A 39 8.76 0.34 -2.87
N LEU A 40 9.36 0.15 -4.04
CA LEU A 40 10.81 0.08 -4.19
C LEU A 40 11.43 1.46 -4.45
N ARG A 41 10.66 2.37 -5.05
CA ARG A 41 11.03 3.75 -5.42
C ARG A 41 9.76 4.59 -5.47
N ASP A 42 9.83 5.83 -5.00
CA ASP A 42 8.75 6.80 -5.11
C ASP A 42 9.29 8.15 -5.61
N TYR A 43 9.00 8.49 -6.86
CA TYR A 43 9.48 9.71 -7.48
C TYR A 43 8.46 10.31 -8.44
N GLY A 44 8.39 11.63 -8.43
CA GLY A 44 7.48 12.41 -9.25
C GLY A 44 8.20 13.18 -10.36
N MET A 45 7.46 14.10 -10.99
CA MET A 45 8.03 15.03 -11.97
C MET A 45 9.13 15.89 -11.33
N THR A 46 8.88 16.40 -10.12
CA THR A 46 9.76 17.31 -9.38
C THR A 46 10.61 16.60 -8.32
N GLU A 47 10.02 15.69 -7.54
CA GLU A 47 10.72 14.93 -6.49
C GLU A 47 11.43 13.71 -7.09
N ARG A 48 12.65 13.93 -7.58
CA ARG A 48 13.40 12.90 -8.34
C ARG A 48 14.44 12.12 -7.53
N HIS A 49 14.44 12.21 -6.20
CA HIS A 49 15.47 11.59 -5.36
C HIS A 49 15.62 10.07 -5.57
N ASP A 50 14.48 9.38 -5.66
CA ASP A 50 14.39 7.94 -5.90
C ASP A 50 14.40 7.56 -7.39
N ALA A 51 14.39 8.54 -8.29
CA ALA A 51 14.36 8.26 -9.73
C ALA A 51 15.61 7.47 -10.15
N PRO A 52 15.49 6.49 -11.06
CA PRO A 52 16.63 5.80 -11.65
C PRO A 52 17.64 6.78 -12.27
N VAL A 53 18.91 6.39 -12.34
CA VAL A 53 19.99 7.26 -12.85
C VAL A 53 19.73 7.67 -14.30
N ASP A 54 19.38 6.70 -15.15
CA ASP A 54 18.99 6.94 -16.55
C ASP A 54 17.79 7.90 -16.66
N SER A 55 16.78 7.73 -15.81
CA SER A 55 15.62 8.63 -15.77
C SER A 55 16.00 10.05 -15.32
N ARG A 56 16.97 10.22 -14.42
CA ARG A 56 17.51 11.54 -14.04
C ARG A 56 18.36 12.15 -15.14
N THR A 57 19.11 11.36 -15.90
CA THR A 57 19.91 11.87 -17.02
C THR A 57 19.03 12.41 -18.16
N ILE A 58 17.90 11.76 -18.44
CA ILE A 58 17.03 12.15 -19.56
C ILE A 58 16.06 13.28 -19.17
N HIS A 59 15.61 13.33 -17.91
CA HIS A 59 14.49 14.19 -17.48
C HIS A 59 14.76 15.04 -16.22
N GLY A 60 16.00 15.04 -15.71
CA GLY A 60 16.38 15.77 -14.50
C GLY A 60 16.61 17.25 -14.72
#